data_AF-A0A2E6NRL4-F1
#
_entry.id   AF-A0A2E6NRL4-F1
#
_cell.length_a   1.000
_cell.length_b   1.000
_cell.length_c   1.000
_cell.angle_alpha   90.00
_cell.angle_beta   90.00
_cell.angle_gamma   90.00
#
_symmetry.space_group_name_H-M   'P 1'
#
loop_
_entity.id
_entity.type
_entity.pdbx_description
1 polymer ?
#
loop_
_entity_poly.entity_id
_entity_poly.type
_entity_poly.pdbx_seq_one_letter_code
_entity_poly.pdbx_strand_id
1 'polypeptide(L)'
;MLVLWVVLILLGLALTISSGMWIPPIVGGVLLIGFFAWIIISTLSPAIPCRICPKCGEEGLVKLRRGTPGVRCEKCDFVDEDLHVAYLDEW
;
A
#
# COMPACT_ATOMS: atom_id res chain seq x y z
N MET A 1 -19.23 27.66 -3.03
CA MET A 1 -18.76 26.48 -2.27
C MET A 1 -19.59 26.21 -1.02
N LEU A 2 -19.76 27.18 -0.12
CA LEU A 2 -20.47 26.96 1.16
C LEU A 2 -21.92 26.48 0.97
N VAL A 3 -22.66 27.08 0.02
CA VAL A 3 -24.05 26.68 -0.32
C VAL A 3 -24.14 25.24 -0.84
N LEU A 4 -23.17 24.80 -1.65
CA LEU A 4 -23.11 23.43 -2.16
C LEU A 4 -22.99 22.42 -1.01
N TRP A 5 -22.12 22.71 -0.05
CA TRP A 5 -21.93 21.87 1.14
C TRP A 5 -23.18 21.82 2.00
N VAL A 6 -23.85 22.96 2.22
CA VAL A 6 -25.10 23.02 2.99
C VAL A 6 -26.19 22.17 2.34
N VAL A 7 -26.34 22.24 1.01
CA VAL A 7 -27.32 21.42 0.27
C VAL A 7 -27.00 19.94 0.38
N LEU A 8 -25.73 19.54 0.24
CA LEU A 8 -25.32 18.13 0.36
C LEU A 8 -25.56 17.57 1.77
N ILE A 9 -25.27 18.34 2.81
CA ILE A 9 -25.51 17.94 4.20
C ILE A 9 -27.01 17.77 4.46
N LEU A 10 -27.85 18.73 4.04
CA LEU A 10 -29.29 18.63 4.21
C LEU A 10 -29.91 17.47 3.43
N LEU A 11 -29.41 17.18 2.23
CA LEU A 11 -29.86 16.06 1.42
C LEU A 11 -29.47 14.71 2.03
N GLY A 12 -28.25 14.60 2.57
CA GLY A 12 -27.81 13.43 3.34
C GLY A 12 -28.63 13.22 4.62
N LEU A 13 -28.99 14.31 5.31
CA LEU A 13 -29.86 14.27 6.50
C LEU A 13 -31.29 13.84 6.14
N ALA A 14 -31.84 14.40 5.07
CA ALA A 14 -33.17 14.04 4.58
C ALA A 14 -33.23 12.57 4.16
N LEU A 15 -32.20 12.08 3.46
CA LEU A 15 -32.08 10.67 3.08
C LEU A 15 -31.98 9.75 4.29
N THR A 16 -31.20 10.12 5.32
CA THR A 16 -31.10 9.31 6.55
C THR A 16 -32.39 9.29 7.37
N ILE A 17 -33.16 10.38 7.36
CA ILE A 17 -34.47 10.45 8.01
C ILE A 17 -35.53 9.67 7.22
N SER A 18 -35.54 9.77 5.88
CA SER A 18 -36.57 9.15 5.03
C SER A 18 -36.40 7.65 4.83
N SER A 19 -35.20 7.13 4.96
CA SER A 19 -34.86 5.74 4.63
C SER A 19 -34.98 4.76 5.81
N GLY A 20 -35.51 5.23 6.95
CA GLY A 20 -35.69 4.43 8.15
C GLY A 20 -34.37 4.18 8.90
N MET A 21 -34.49 3.90 10.19
CA MET A 21 -33.41 3.77 11.20
C MET A 21 -32.28 2.76 10.87
N TRP A 22 -32.35 2.08 9.73
CA TRP A 22 -31.53 0.93 9.37
C TRP A 22 -30.38 1.30 8.42
N ILE A 23 -30.47 2.42 7.69
CA ILE A 23 -29.39 2.85 6.78
C ILE A 23 -28.09 3.23 7.52
N PRO A 24 -28.12 4.07 8.58
CA PRO A 24 -26.90 4.42 9.31
C PRO A 24 -26.12 3.20 9.84
N PRO A 25 -26.73 2.20 10.49
CA PRO A 25 -25.99 1.03 10.95
C PRO A 25 -25.49 0.12 9.81
N ILE A 26 -26.21 0.00 8.69
CA ILE A 26 -25.76 -0.79 7.53
C ILE A 26 -24.52 -0.15 6.91
N VAL A 27 -24.57 1.15 6.62
CA VAL A 27 -23.43 1.88 6.02
C VAL A 27 -22.23 1.84 6.96
N GLY A 28 -22.44 2.10 8.26
CA GLY A 28 -21.38 1.99 9.27
C GLY A 28 -20.78 0.59 9.34
N GLY A 29 -21.62 -0.45 9.31
CA GLY A 29 -21.17 -1.85 9.30
C GLY A 29 -20.33 -2.19 8.07
N VAL A 30 -20.75 -1.79 6.87
CA VAL A 30 -20.01 -2.02 5.62
C VAL A 30 -18.65 -1.31 5.65
N LEU A 31 -18.60 -0.06 6.13
CA LEU A 31 -17.35 0.68 6.25
C LEU A 31 -16.38 0.02 7.25
N LEU A 32 -16.89 -0.45 8.39
CA LEU A 32 -16.09 -1.17 9.38
C LEU A 32 -15.52 -2.47 8.81
N ILE A 33 -16.35 -3.27 8.14
CA ILE A 33 -15.91 -4.51 7.49
C ILE A 33 -14.84 -4.22 6.44
N GLY A 34 -15.05 -3.21 5.59
CA GLY A 34 -14.08 -2.79 4.59
C GLY A 34 -12.75 -2.36 5.20
N PHE A 35 -12.79 -1.61 6.30
CA PHE A 35 -11.60 -1.18 7.04
C PHE A 35 -10.80 -2.36 7.60
N PHE A 36 -11.47 -3.30 8.29
CA PHE A 36 -10.79 -4.49 8.82
C PHE A 36 -10.25 -5.40 7.73
N ALA A 37 -11.00 -5.60 6.64
CA ALA A 37 -10.52 -6.37 5.50
C ALA A 37 -9.27 -5.75 4.89
N TRP A 38 -9.25 -4.42 4.72
CA TRP A 38 -8.07 -3.71 4.22
C TRP A 38 -6.84 -3.89 5.13
N ILE A 39 -7.01 -3.79 6.44
CA ILE A 39 -5.93 -4.06 7.40
C ILE A 39 -5.41 -5.48 7.23
N ILE A 40 -6.29 -6.48 7.21
CA ILE A 40 -5.91 -7.90 7.09
C ILE A 40 -5.17 -8.16 5.77
N ILE A 41 -5.64 -7.62 4.65
CA ILE A 41 -4.97 -7.76 3.36
C ILE A 41 -3.59 -7.11 3.40
N SER A 42 -3.49 -5.91 3.96
CA SER A 42 -2.23 -5.16 4.04
C SER A 42 -1.20 -5.84 4.94
N THR A 43 -1.64 -6.52 6.00
CA THR A 43 -0.73 -7.27 6.90
C THR A 43 -0.32 -8.61 6.32
N LEU A 44 -1.21 -9.29 5.58
CA LEU A 44 -0.94 -10.59 4.96
C LEU A 44 -0.24 -10.49 3.60
N SER A 45 -0.21 -9.32 2.97
CA SER A 45 0.52 -9.06 1.73
C SER A 45 1.75 -8.19 2.04
N PRO A 46 2.81 -8.78 2.63
CA PRO A 46 4.05 -8.04 2.85
C PRO A 46 4.58 -7.55 1.50
N ALA A 47 5.07 -6.32 1.47
CA ALA A 47 5.70 -5.76 0.28
C ALA A 47 6.93 -6.61 -0.06
N ILE A 48 6.86 -7.39 -1.14
CA ILE A 48 8.00 -8.16 -1.63
C ILE A 48 8.93 -7.17 -2.33
N PRO A 49 10.17 -6.98 -1.87
CA PRO A 49 11.12 -6.09 -2.52
C PRO A 49 11.39 -6.60 -3.94
N CYS A 50 11.22 -5.74 -4.95
CA CYS A 50 11.62 -6.06 -6.32
C CYS A 50 13.15 -6.14 -6.39
N ARG A 51 13.69 -7.36 -6.49
CA ARG A 51 15.13 -7.63 -6.60
C ARG A 51 15.59 -7.80 -8.06
N ILE A 52 14.95 -7.06 -8.96
CA ILE A 52 15.20 -7.15 -10.41
C ILE A 52 16.44 -6.33 -10.76
N CYS A 53 17.42 -6.95 -11.41
CA CYS A 53 18.61 -6.24 -11.89
C CYS A 53 18.24 -5.24 -13.01
N PRO A 54 18.65 -3.96 -12.91
CA PRO A 54 18.34 -2.96 -13.94
C PRO A 54 19.04 -3.23 -15.28
N LYS A 55 20.09 -4.07 -15.29
CA LYS A 55 20.87 -4.39 -16.49
C LYS A 55 20.33 -5.61 -17.24
N CYS A 56 20.10 -6.74 -16.54
CA CYS A 56 19.67 -7.99 -17.19
C CYS A 56 18.20 -8.36 -16.96
N GLY A 57 17.50 -7.69 -16.03
CA GLY A 57 16.10 -7.99 -15.73
C GLY A 57 15.85 -9.27 -14.92
N GLU A 58 16.90 -9.97 -14.48
CA GLU A 58 16.76 -11.17 -13.64
C GLU A 58 16.76 -10.85 -12.14
N GLU A 59 16.14 -11.72 -11.36
CA GLU A 59 16.21 -11.75 -9.89
C GLU A 59 17.55 -12.35 -9.45
N GLY A 60 18.55 -11.48 -9.22
CA GLY A 60 19.89 -11.92 -8.82
C GLY A 60 20.70 -10.85 -8.11
N LEU A 61 20.06 -9.78 -7.63
CA LEU A 61 20.73 -8.71 -6.88
C LEU A 61 21.05 -9.17 -5.46
N VAL A 62 22.33 -9.05 -5.08
CA VAL A 62 22.89 -9.31 -3.75
C VAL A 62 23.64 -8.07 -3.26
N LYS A 63 23.76 -7.88 -1.94
CA LYS A 63 24.52 -6.73 -1.40
C LYS A 63 26.02 -6.94 -1.54
N LEU A 64 26.73 -5.86 -1.84
CA LEU A 64 28.19 -5.85 -1.80
C LEU A 64 28.70 -5.92 -0.35
N ARG A 65 28.08 -5.17 0.56
CA ARG A 65 28.46 -5.05 1.97
C ARG A 65 27.23 -4.80 2.84
N ARG A 66 27.21 -5.36 4.06
CA ARG A 66 26.12 -5.17 5.03
C ARG A 66 26.06 -3.74 5.53
N GLY A 67 24.86 -3.18 5.66
CA GLY A 67 24.66 -1.84 6.25
C GLY A 67 25.18 -0.67 5.42
N THR A 68 25.65 -0.93 4.19
CA THR A 68 26.07 0.11 3.24
C THR A 68 25.24 0.01 1.97
N PRO A 69 25.12 1.11 1.20
CA PRO A 69 24.61 1.07 -0.17
C PRO A 69 25.51 0.18 -1.03
N GLY A 70 24.92 -0.37 -2.08
CA GLY A 70 25.67 -1.08 -3.10
C GLY A 70 25.27 -2.54 -3.27
N VAL A 71 25.07 -2.92 -4.52
CA VAL A 71 24.62 -4.24 -4.93
C VAL A 71 25.44 -4.77 -6.09
N ARG A 72 25.48 -6.10 -6.18
CA ARG A 72 26.00 -6.86 -7.32
C ARG A 72 24.90 -7.77 -7.85
N CYS A 73 24.88 -8.01 -9.16
CA CYS A 73 24.09 -9.08 -9.75
C CYS A 73 24.94 -10.34 -9.95
N GLU A 74 24.53 -11.48 -9.41
CA GLU A 74 25.25 -12.76 -9.59
C GLU A 74 25.11 -13.36 -11.00
N LYS A 75 24.16 -12.85 -11.79
CA LYS A 75 23.86 -13.36 -13.15
C LYS A 75 24.66 -12.67 -14.25
N CYS A 76 24.86 -11.36 -14.14
CA CYS A 76 25.44 -10.53 -15.21
C CYS A 76 26.62 -9.66 -14.76
N ASP A 77 27.11 -9.89 -13.53
CA ASP A 77 28.21 -9.15 -12.89
C ASP A 77 28.01 -7.62 -12.88
N PHE A 78 26.75 -7.17 -12.94
CA PHE A 78 26.44 -5.76 -12.71
C PHE A 78 26.84 -5.38 -11.27
N VAL A 79 27.47 -4.23 -11.11
CA VAL A 79 27.88 -3.68 -9.82
C VAL A 79 27.48 -2.22 -9.80
N ASP A 80 26.80 -1.81 -8.74
CA ASP A 80 26.44 -0.43 -8.48
C ASP A 80 26.69 -0.17 -6.99
N GLU A 81 27.56 0.77 -6.65
CA GLU A 81 27.94 1.08 -5.27
C GLU A 81 26.95 2.01 -4.58
N ASP A 82 26.13 2.74 -5.35
CA ASP A 82 25.21 3.74 -4.84
C ASP A 82 23.77 3.22 -4.75
N LEU A 83 23.44 2.13 -5.48
CA LEU A 83 22.10 1.58 -5.49
C LEU A 83 21.73 1.00 -4.12
N HIS A 84 20.73 1.61 -3.49
CA HIS A 84 20.11 1.12 -2.27
C HIS A 84 18.87 0.28 -2.59
N VAL A 85 18.86 -0.96 -2.11
CA VAL A 85 17.70 -1.85 -2.23
C VAL A 85 17.29 -2.27 -0.82
N ALA A 86 16.08 -1.87 -0.42
CA ALA A 86 15.51 -2.22 0.87
C ALA A 86 15.34 -3.75 1.01
N TYR A 87 15.45 -4.28 2.22
CA TYR A 87 15.23 -5.70 2.54
C TYR A 87 16.20 -6.70 1.87
N LEU A 88 17.40 -6.23 1.50
CA LEU A 88 18.57 -7.07 1.22
C LEU A 88 19.57 -7.11 2.39
N ASP A 89 19.28 -6.41 3.50
CA ASP A 89 20.12 -6.33 4.71
C ASP A 89 19.93 -7.50 5.69
N GLU A 90 18.97 -8.38 5.41
CA GLU A 90 18.60 -9.53 6.24
C GLU A 90 19.32 -10.79 5.72
N TRP A 91 20.62 -10.87 5.99
CA TRP A 91 21.41 -12.11 5.88
C TRP A 91 21.99 -12.45 7.26
#